data_AF-A0A401R9X9-F1
#
_entry.id   AF-A0A401R9X9-F1
#
_cell.length_a   1.000
_cell.length_b   1.000
_cell.length_c   1.000
_cell.angle_alpha   90.00
_cell.angle_beta   90.00
_cell.angle_gamma   90.00
#
_symmetry.space_group_name_H-M   'P 1'
#
loop_
_entity.id
_entity.type
_entity.pdbx_description
1 polymer ?
#
loop_
_entity_poly.entity_id
_entity_poly.type
_entity_poly.pdbx_seq_one_letter_code
_entity_poly.pdbx_strand_id
1 'polypeptide(L)'
;MEQCAHLDQRDPAQLGRIRQLATEADVFTTTWRPDVNDRFGLTPAELAAGSAHGIVYMSANAYGHQGPWARRPGFDQNGQVASGFAAREGAPGHGRSRSTRPTAPSPTSPRR
;
A
#
# COMPACT_ATOMS: atom_id res chain seq x y z
N MET A 1 20.72 1.34 5.64
CA MET A 1 20.79 0.46 4.45
C MET A 1 19.59 -0.47 4.53
N GLU A 2 18.78 -0.52 3.48
CA GLU A 2 17.67 -1.49 3.40
C GLU A 2 18.17 -2.75 2.69
N GLN A 3 17.69 -3.91 3.15
CA GLN A 3 17.95 -5.20 2.53
C GLN A 3 16.66 -5.71 1.88
N CYS A 4 16.77 -6.32 0.71
CA CYS A 4 15.65 -6.91 0.01
C CYS A 4 15.87 -8.41 -0.21
N ALA A 5 14.77 -9.17 -0.22
CA ALA A 5 14.77 -10.59 -0.52
C ALA A 5 13.55 -10.92 -1.38
N HIS A 6 13.69 -11.87 -2.30
CA HIS A 6 12.58 -12.41 -3.07
C HIS A 6 12.14 -13.73 -2.44
N LEU A 7 10.90 -13.79 -1.97
CA LEU A 7 10.30 -14.97 -1.35
C LEU A 7 8.87 -15.14 -1.88
N ASP A 8 8.53 -16.34 -2.35
CA ASP A 8 7.18 -16.71 -2.77
C ASP A 8 6.41 -17.32 -1.61
N GLN A 9 5.40 -16.61 -1.11
CA GLN A 9 4.54 -17.07 -0.01
C GLN A 9 3.69 -18.31 -0.36
N ARG A 10 3.62 -18.71 -1.64
CA ARG A 10 2.92 -19.93 -2.08
C ARG A 10 3.78 -21.17 -1.93
N ASP A 11 5.10 -21.03 -1.87
CA ASP A 11 6.03 -22.11 -1.58
C ASP A 11 6.11 -22.30 -0.06
N PRO A 12 5.72 -23.48 0.49
CA PRO A 12 5.73 -23.72 1.93
C PRO A 12 7.09 -23.51 2.59
N ALA A 13 8.20 -23.81 1.91
CA ALA A 13 9.54 -23.63 2.46
C ALA A 13 9.88 -22.14 2.58
N GLN A 14 9.55 -21.35 1.56
CA GLN A 14 9.77 -19.91 1.56
C GLN A 14 8.81 -19.19 2.50
N LEU A 15 7.57 -19.64 2.63
CA LEU A 15 6.62 -19.14 3.62
C LEU A 15 7.13 -19.38 5.05
N GLY A 16 7.73 -20.54 5.33
CA GLY A 16 8.41 -20.80 6.60
C GLY A 16 9.52 -19.78 6.88
N ARG A 17 10.31 -19.43 5.84
CA ARG A 17 11.34 -18.39 5.96
C ARG A 17 10.76 -16.99 6.19
N ILE A 18 9.66 -16.63 5.52
CA ILE A 18 8.95 -15.35 5.75
C ILE A 18 8.50 -15.26 7.22
N ARG A 19 7.86 -16.31 7.74
CA ARG A 19 7.38 -16.35 9.13
C ARG A 19 8.52 -16.22 10.12
N GLN A 20 9.63 -16.92 9.91
CA GLN A 20 10.81 -16.81 10.75
C GLN A 20 11.35 -15.37 10.78
N LEU A 21 11.54 -14.76 9.62
CA LEU A 21 12.01 -13.38 9.52
C LEU A 21 11.04 -12.40 10.21
N ALA A 22 9.74 -12.62 10.06
CA ALA A 22 8.72 -11.80 10.70
C ALA A 22 8.73 -11.94 12.23
N THR A 23 8.94 -13.13 12.79
CA THR A 23 9.00 -13.35 14.24
C THR A 23 10.29 -12.83 14.89
N GLU A 24 11.36 -12.70 14.11
CA GLU A 24 12.64 -12.10 14.53
C GLU A 24 12.62 -10.56 14.46
N ALA A 25 11.60 -9.96 13.82
CA ALA A 25 11.48 -8.53 13.65
C ALA A 25 10.75 -7.85 14.83
N ASP A 26 11.17 -6.64 15.17
CA ASP A 26 10.45 -5.81 16.16
C ASP A 26 9.13 -5.26 15.60
N VAL A 27 9.12 -4.96 14.29
CA VAL A 27 7.98 -4.35 13.59
C VAL A 27 7.71 -5.09 12.29
N PHE A 28 6.47 -5.55 12.11
CA PHE A 28 5.98 -6.11 10.86
C PHE A 28 4.93 -5.20 10.24
N THR A 29 5.13 -4.83 8.97
CA THR A 29 4.24 -3.94 8.23
C THR A 29 3.66 -4.64 7.01
N THR A 30 2.35 -4.53 6.79
CA THR A 30 1.69 -5.10 5.60
C THR A 30 0.61 -4.18 5.06
N THR A 31 0.51 -4.12 3.73
CA THR A 31 -0.61 -3.48 3.01
C THR A 31 -1.46 -4.51 2.26
N TRP A 32 -1.23 -5.80 2.52
CA TRP A 32 -2.12 -6.86 2.03
C TRP A 32 -3.45 -6.83 2.78
N ARG A 33 -4.45 -7.39 2.12
CA ARG A 33 -5.77 -7.52 2.71
C ARG A 33 -5.75 -8.51 3.88
N PRO A 34 -6.65 -8.35 4.86
CA PRO A 34 -6.73 -9.25 6.00
C PRO A 34 -6.80 -10.74 5.60
N ASP A 35 -7.61 -11.09 4.61
CA ASP A 35 -7.78 -12.47 4.13
C ASP A 35 -6.51 -13.08 3.54
N VAL A 36 -5.63 -12.25 2.95
CA VAL A 36 -4.32 -12.69 2.46
C VAL A 36 -3.40 -13.00 3.64
N ASN A 37 -3.36 -12.13 4.65
CA ASN A 37 -2.56 -12.35 5.86
C ASN A 37 -3.06 -13.59 6.62
N ASP A 38 -4.38 -13.77 6.74
CA ASP A 38 -5.01 -14.95 7.35
C ASP A 38 -4.63 -16.22 6.60
N ARG A 39 -4.70 -16.21 5.26
CA ARG A 39 -4.37 -17.38 4.42
C ARG A 39 -2.92 -17.85 4.59
N PHE A 40 -1.99 -16.92 4.76
CA PHE A 40 -0.56 -17.22 4.86
C PHE A 40 -0.05 -17.31 6.30
N GLY A 41 -0.95 -17.21 7.28
CA GLY A 41 -0.60 -17.27 8.69
C GLY A 41 0.34 -16.13 9.11
N LEU A 42 0.05 -14.92 8.63
CA LEU A 42 0.79 -13.68 8.91
C LEU A 42 -0.10 -12.70 9.68
N THR A 43 -0.95 -13.24 10.54
CA THR A 43 -1.82 -12.44 11.41
C THR A 43 -1.04 -11.92 12.61
N PRO A 44 -1.52 -10.84 13.27
CA PRO A 44 -0.89 -10.34 14.49
C PRO A 44 -0.75 -11.42 15.56
N ALA A 45 -1.77 -12.28 15.72
CA ALA A 45 -1.79 -13.33 16.73
C ALA A 45 -0.74 -14.41 16.46
N GLU A 46 -0.61 -14.86 15.21
CA GLU A 46 0.39 -15.89 14.84
C GLU A 46 1.81 -15.38 14.95
N LEU A 47 2.06 -14.14 14.52
CA LEU A 47 3.40 -13.54 14.64
C LEU A 47 3.76 -13.24 16.11
N ALA A 48 2.80 -12.77 16.91
CA ALA A 48 3.02 -12.55 18.33
C ALA A 48 3.29 -13.86 19.09
N ALA A 49 2.63 -14.96 18.72
CA ALA A 49 2.86 -16.27 19.32
C ALA A 49 4.26 -16.84 19.02
N GLY A 50 4.86 -16.49 17.88
CA GLY A 50 6.20 -16.91 17.48
C GLY A 50 7.33 -15.95 17.89
N SER A 51 7.01 -14.73 18.32
CA SER A 51 8.01 -13.74 18.73
C SER A 51 8.42 -13.92 20.19
N ALA A 52 9.72 -13.87 20.48
CA ALA A 52 10.25 -14.03 21.83
C ALA A 52 9.97 -12.84 22.76
N HIS A 53 9.79 -11.63 22.20
CA HIS A 53 9.67 -10.38 22.96
C HIS A 53 8.36 -9.62 22.65
N GLY A 54 7.50 -10.19 21.82
CA GLY A 54 6.34 -9.51 21.26
C GLY A 54 6.70 -8.74 19.98
N ILE A 55 5.68 -8.28 19.25
CA ILE A 55 5.84 -7.65 17.94
C ILE A 55 4.87 -6.49 17.76
N VAL A 56 5.33 -5.43 17.10
CA VAL A 56 4.45 -4.36 16.61
C VAL A 56 3.94 -4.71 15.23
N TYR A 57 2.62 -4.85 15.09
CA TYR A 57 1.98 -5.16 13.81
C TYR A 57 1.28 -3.93 13.23
N MET A 58 1.70 -3.49 12.05
CA MET A 58 1.07 -2.38 11.32
C MET A 58 0.43 -2.89 10.03
N SER A 59 -0.89 -2.74 9.94
CA SER A 59 -1.62 -2.98 8.70
C SER A 59 -2.32 -1.73 8.21
N ALA A 60 -2.05 -1.36 6.95
CA ALA A 60 -2.64 -0.21 6.30
C ALA A 60 -3.50 -0.63 5.10
N ASN A 61 -4.69 -0.04 4.99
CA ASN A 61 -5.58 -0.20 3.85
C ASN A 61 -6.31 1.13 3.56
N ALA A 62 -6.98 1.24 2.42
CA ALA A 62 -7.56 2.51 1.96
C ALA A 62 -8.81 2.99 2.72
N TYR A 63 -9.55 2.11 3.41
CA TYR A 63 -10.86 2.44 3.99
C TYR A 63 -10.98 2.16 5.50
N GLY A 64 -9.90 1.68 6.13
CA GLY A 64 -9.89 1.21 7.51
C GLY A 64 -10.32 -0.26 7.64
N HIS A 65 -10.19 -0.79 8.86
CA HIS A 65 -10.49 -2.21 9.17
C HIS A 65 -11.94 -2.44 9.62
N GLN A 66 -12.77 -1.40 9.64
CA GLN A 66 -14.14 -1.42 10.14
C GLN A 66 -15.12 -0.85 9.10
N GLY A 67 -16.39 -1.24 9.22
CA GLY A 67 -17.46 -0.75 8.36
C GLY A 67 -17.58 -1.48 7.01
N PRO A 68 -18.51 -1.02 6.14
CA PRO A 68 -18.91 -1.76 4.94
C PRO A 68 -17.82 -1.85 3.86
N TRP A 69 -16.81 -0.98 3.90
CA TRP A 69 -15.71 -0.97 2.92
C TRP A 69 -14.42 -1.62 3.44
N ALA A 70 -14.42 -2.21 4.64
CA ALA A 70 -13.22 -2.79 5.26
C ALA A 70 -12.53 -3.87 4.39
N ARG A 71 -13.29 -4.58 3.55
CA ARG A 71 -12.76 -5.61 2.64
C ARG A 71 -12.63 -5.16 1.18
N ARG A 72 -12.92 -3.89 0.89
CA ARG A 72 -12.95 -3.35 -0.48
C ARG A 72 -11.52 -3.12 -0.99
N PRO A 73 -11.22 -3.44 -2.27
CA PRO A 73 -9.98 -2.99 -2.89
C PRO A 73 -9.85 -1.48 -2.84
N GLY A 74 -8.67 -0.99 -2.47
CA GLY A 74 -8.38 0.42 -2.54
C GLY A 74 -6.93 0.67 -2.94
N PHE A 75 -6.77 1.51 -3.93
CA PHE A 75 -5.52 2.17 -4.29
C PHE A 75 -5.60 3.63 -3.88
N ASP A 76 -4.48 4.34 -4.00
CA ASP A 76 -4.38 5.76 -3.65
C ASP A 76 -5.51 6.61 -4.25
N GLN A 77 -5.81 6.42 -5.54
CA GLN A 77 -6.90 7.13 -6.24
C GLN A 77 -8.27 6.91 -5.59
N ASN A 78 -8.53 5.72 -5.04
CA ASN A 78 -9.77 5.47 -4.31
C ASN A 78 -9.83 6.28 -3.02
N GLY A 79 -8.72 6.38 -2.30
CA GLY A 79 -8.59 7.23 -1.12
C GLY A 79 -8.82 8.70 -1.46
N GLN A 80 -8.24 9.19 -2.57
CA GLN A 80 -8.44 10.57 -3.02
C GLN A 80 -9.92 10.89 -3.32
N VAL A 81 -10.64 9.97 -3.96
CA VAL A 81 -12.07 10.16 -4.27
C VAL A 81 -12.93 10.00 -3.01
N ALA A 82 -12.68 8.98 -2.20
CA ALA A 82 -13.46 8.69 -1.00
C ALA A 82 -13.32 9.75 0.10
N SER A 83 -12.15 10.39 0.21
CA SER A 83 -11.91 11.48 1.16
C SER A 83 -12.45 12.84 0.70
N GLY A 84 -12.91 12.95 -0.56
CA GLY A 84 -13.30 14.24 -1.17
C GLY A 84 -12.11 15.09 -1.65
N PHE A 85 -10.87 14.63 -1.48
CA PHE A 85 -9.67 15.31 -1.97
C PHE A 85 -9.75 15.60 -3.47
N ALA A 86 -10.08 14.59 -4.28
CA ALA A 86 -10.20 14.73 -5.73
C ALA A 86 -11.27 15.75 -6.14
N ALA A 87 -12.39 15.81 -5.41
CA ALA A 87 -13.47 16.77 -5.68
C ALA A 87 -13.04 18.21 -5.34
N ARG A 88 -12.30 18.39 -4.24
CA ARG A 88 -11.79 19.70 -3.82
C ARG A 88 -10.75 20.25 -4.80
N GLU A 89 -9.80 19.43 -5.24
CA GLU A 89 -8.80 19.83 -6.24
C GLU A 89 -9.41 20.11 -7.62
N GLY A 90 -10.54 19.46 -7.95
CA GLY A 90 -11.28 19.69 -9.20
C GLY A 90 -12.24 20.89 -9.17
N ALA A 91 -12.44 21.54 -8.02
CA ALA A 91 -13.44 22.59 -7.87
C ALA A 91 -13.08 23.88 -8.63
N PRO A 92 -14.07 24.61 -9.19
CA PRO A 92 -13.82 25.91 -9.81
C PRO A 92 -13.09 26.86 -8.85
N GLY A 93 -11.98 27.45 -9.31
CA GLY A 93 -11.17 28.39 -8.51
C GLY A 93 -10.01 27.76 -7.74
N HIS A 94 -9.96 26.44 -7.57
CA HIS A 94 -8.73 25.75 -7.18
C HIS A 94 -7.89 25.59 -8.45
N GLY A 95 -6.74 26.26 -8.49
CA GLY A 95 -5.94 26.39 -9.70
C GLY A 95 -5.63 25.03 -10.29
N ARG A 96 -6.13 24.74 -11.50
CA ARG A 96 -5.64 23.61 -12.30
C ARG A 96 -4.12 23.68 -12.30
N SER A 97 -3.46 22.69 -11.71
CA SER A 97 -1.99 22.59 -11.80
C SER A 97 -1.62 22.82 -13.26
N ARG A 98 -0.78 23.84 -13.50
CA ARG A 98 -0.39 24.31 -14.83
C ARG A 98 0.26 23.19 -15.68
N SER A 99 0.60 22.06 -15.06
CA SER A 99 1.28 20.91 -15.64
C SER A 99 0.45 20.10 -16.65
N THR A 100 -0.88 20.26 -16.72
CA THR A 100 -1.72 19.49 -17.68
C THR A 100 -2.17 20.30 -18.89
N ARG A 101 -1.61 21.50 -19.12
CA ARG A 101 -1.74 22.11 -20.43
C ARG A 101 -1.08 21.16 -21.43
N PRO A 102 -1.80 20.71 -22.49
CA PRO A 102 -1.12 20.14 -23.64
C PRO A 102 -0.06 21.16 -24.05
N THR A 103 1.21 20.76 -24.06
CA THR A 103 2.25 21.60 -24.64
C THR A 103 1.81 21.91 -26.06
N ALA A 104 1.45 23.17 -26.32
CA ALA A 104 1.20 23.61 -27.68
C ALA A 104 2.44 23.22 -28.51
N PRO A 105 2.27 22.64 -29.70
CA PRO A 105 3.41 22.34 -30.55
C PRO A 105 4.20 23.64 -30.74
N SER A 106 5.48 23.60 -30.38
CA SER A 106 6.40 24.72 -30.57
C SER A 106 6.37 25.13 -32.05
N PRO A 107 6.22 26.42 -32.40
CA PRO A 107 6.29 26.84 -33.78
C PRO A 107 7.68 26.47 -34.32
N THR A 108 7.71 25.54 -35.27
CA THR A 108 8.92 25.20 -35.99
C THR A 108 9.42 26.44 -36.70
N SER A 109 10.55 26.98 -36.25
CA SER A 109 11.26 28.05 -36.96
C SER A 109 11.54 27.61 -38.39
N PRO A 110 11.25 28.41 -39.42
CA PRO A 110 11.63 28.07 -40.78
C PRO A 110 13.15 28.04 -40.86
N ARG A 111 13.71 26.89 -41.26
CA ARG A 111 15.14 26.77 -41.55
C ARG A 111 15.48 27.79 -42.64
N ARG A 112 16.52 28.57 -42.36
CA ARG A 112 17.17 29.46 -43.32
C ARG A 112 18.13 28.67 -44.22
#